data_AF-A0A7U9WS39-F1
#
_entry.id   AF-A0A7U9WS39-F1
#
_cell.length_a   1.000
_cell.length_b   1.000
_cell.length_c   1.000
_cell.angle_alpha   90.00
_cell.angle_beta   90.00
_cell.angle_gamma   90.00
#
_symmetry.space_group_name_H-M   'P 1'
#
loop_
_entity.id
_entity.type
_entity.pdbx_description
1 polymer ?
#
loop_
_entity_poly.entity_id
_entity_poly.type
_entity_poly.pdbx_seq_one_letter_code
_entity_poly.pdbx_strand_id
1 'polypeptide(L)' 'MKGIYYNYDLDECNWMFKQGVHPIGCGTHDKTGNTFIIFMLTKQYRQLEKKYREEIQTKQ' A
#
# COMPACT_ATOMS: atom_id res chain seq x y z
N MET A 1 -2.74 2.52 18.29
CA MET A 1 -1.71 1.80 17.51
C MET A 1 -1.27 2.70 16.37
N LYS A 2 0.04 2.89 16.18
CA LYS A 2 0.65 3.83 15.23
C LYS A 2 0.06 3.55 13.84
N GLY A 3 -0.63 4.52 13.26
CA GLY A 3 -1.36 4.42 12.00
C GLY A 3 -0.42 4.37 10.80
N ILE A 4 0.54 3.46 10.81
CA ILE A 4 1.55 3.24 9.77
C ILE A 4 1.38 1.82 9.24
N TYR A 5 1.46 1.68 7.93
CA TYR A 5 1.37 0.41 7.24
C TYR A 5 2.54 0.25 6.27
N TYR A 6 3.12 -0.96 6.23
CA TYR A 6 4.21 -1.34 5.35
C TYR A 6 3.62 -2.23 4.27
N ASN A 7 3.48 -1.70 3.05
CA ASN A 7 2.93 -2.42 1.92
C ASN A 7 4.06 -2.97 1.04
N TYR A 8 4.06 -4.28 0.82
CA TYR A 8 5.02 -5.00 -0.02
C TYR A 8 4.45 -5.32 -1.41
N ASP A 9 3.15 -5.09 -1.63
CA ASP A 9 2.49 -5.23 -2.93
C ASP A 9 2.71 -3.94 -3.72
N LEU A 10 3.71 -3.94 -4.60
CA LEU A 10 4.06 -2.76 -5.39
C LEU A 10 3.00 -2.42 -6.43
N ASP A 11 2.19 -3.38 -6.87
CA ASP A 11 1.09 -3.12 -7.80
C ASP A 11 -0.05 -2.39 -7.08
N GLU A 12 -0.37 -2.82 -5.86
CA GLU A 12 -1.30 -2.07 -4.98
C GLU A 12 -0.76 -0.67 -4.69
N CYS A 13 0.52 -0.54 -4.34
CA CYS A 13 1.14 0.77 -4.08
C CYS A 13 1.02 1.70 -5.30
N ASN A 14 1.40 1.21 -6.47
CA ASN A 14 1.33 1.97 -7.72
C ASN A 14 -0.11 2.39 -8.05
N TRP A 15 -1.08 1.51 -7.79
CA TRP A 15 -2.49 1.85 -7.96
C TRP A 15 -2.93 2.93 -6.96
N MET A 16 -2.55 2.80 -5.68
CA MET A 16 -2.84 3.77 -4.62
C MET A 16 -2.30 5.17 -4.96
N PHE A 17 -1.09 5.26 -5.52
CA PHE A 17 -0.51 6.53 -5.96
C PHE A 17 -1.38 7.21 -7.04
N LYS A 18 -1.90 6.43 -7.99
CA LYS A 18 -2.82 6.95 -9.03
C LYS A 18 -4.16 7.44 -8.45
N GLN A 19 -4.53 6.99 -7.25
CA GLN A 19 -5.72 7.46 -6.53
C GLN A 19 -5.43 8.64 -5.58
N GLY A 20 -4.19 9.16 -5.57
CA GLY A 20 -3.79 10.33 -4.78
C GLY A 20 -3.35 10.03 -3.35
N VAL A 21 -3.11 8.76 -3.01
CA VAL A 21 -2.50 8.40 -1.72
C VAL A 21 -0.99 8.62 -1.79
N HIS A 22 -0.44 9.34 -0.81
CA HIS A 22 0.98 9.64 -0.76
C HIS A 22 1.68 8.76 0.29
N PRO A 23 2.85 8.19 -0.04
CA PRO A 23 3.64 7.45 0.93
C PRO A 23 4.30 8.41 1.92
N ILE A 24 4.62 7.89 3.10
CA ILE A 24 5.42 8.59 4.12
C ILE A 24 6.86 8.07 4.20
N GLY A 25 7.18 7.04 3.44
CA GLY A 25 8.52 6.46 3.37
C GLY A 25 8.56 5.22 2.49
N CYS A 26 9.75 4.69 2.31
CA CYS A 26 10.01 3.41 1.66
C CYS A 26 11.23 2.75 2.29
N GLY A 27 11.44 1.47 2.01
CA GLY A 27 12.62 0.77 2.47
C GLY A 27 12.78 -0.58 1.82
N THR A 28 13.83 -1.28 2.24
CA THR A 28 14.12 -2.65 1.84
C THR A 28 14.21 -3.49 3.10
N HIS A 29 13.59 -4.67 3.10
CA HIS A 29 13.64 -5.56 4.23
C HIS A 29 14.99 -6.29 4.29
N ASP A 30 15.78 -6.05 5.33
CA ASP A 30 17.19 -6.47 5.44
C ASP A 30 17.44 -7.97 5.20
N LYS A 31 16.47 -8.84 5.52
CA LYS A 31 16.62 -10.29 5.35
C LYS A 31 16.23 -10.81 3.98
N THR A 32 15.24 -10.19 3.34
CA THR A 32 14.63 -10.72 2.11
C THR A 32 14.99 -9.90 0.88
N GLY A 33 15.48 -8.67 1.05
CA GLY A 33 15.70 -7.73 -0.04
C GLY A 33 14.42 -7.17 -0.64
N ASN A 34 13.24 -7.50 -0.09
CA ASN A 34 11.97 -7.03 -0.64
C ASN A 34 11.78 -5.55 -0.35
N THR A 35 11.43 -4.79 -1.39
CA THR A 35 11.05 -3.38 -1.27
C THR A 35 9.66 -3.26 -0.65
N PHE A 36 9.48 -2.25 0.21
CA PHE A 36 8.17 -1.88 0.73
C PHE A 36 7.97 -0.37 0.70
N ILE A 37 6.71 0.03 0.63
CA ILE A 37 6.26 1.42 0.72
C ILE A 37 5.51 1.60 2.04
N ILE A 38 5.74 2.72 2.71
CA ILE A 38 5.15 3.05 4.00
C ILE A 38 4.02 4.05 3.79
N PHE A 39 2.84 3.77 4.34
CA PHE A 39 1.67 4.65 4.29
C PHE A 39 1.14 4.99 5.68
N MET A 40 0.47 6.13 5.79
CA MET A 40 -0.41 6.39 6.93
C MET A 40 -1.76 5.70 6.71
N LEU A 41 -2.25 4.99 7.73
CA LEU A 41 -3.56 4.34 7.77
C LEU A 41 -4.69 5.37 7.98
N THR A 42 -4.91 6.21 6.97
CA THR A 42 -6.04 7.13 6.91
C THR A 42 -7.33 6.40 6.53
N LYS A 43 -8.48 7.07 6.70
CA LYS A 43 -9.76 6.55 6.22
C LYS A 43 -9.72 6.32 4.69
N GLN A 44 -9.10 7.23 3.95
CA GLN A 44 -8.92 7.11 2.50
C GLN A 44 -8.10 5.87 2.13
N TYR A 45 -6.98 5.63 2.81
CA TYR A 45 -6.15 4.43 2.57
C TYR A 45 -6.98 3.15 2.70
N ARG A 46 -7.73 3.01 3.79
CA ARG A 46 -8.55 1.81 4.04
C ARG A 46 -9.65 1.61 3.01
N GLN A 47 -10.28 2.69 2.55
CA GLN A 47 -11.31 2.63 1.52
C GLN A 47 -10.73 2.15 0.19
N LEU A 48 -9.56 2.67 -0.18
CA LEU A 48 -8.88 2.31 -1.41
C LEU A 48 -8.30 0.89 -1.36
N GLU A 49 -7.78 0.44 -0.21
CA GLU A 49 -7.32 -0.95 0.00
C GLU A 49 -8.47 -1.93 -0.23
N LYS A 50 -9.62 -1.66 0.39
CA LYS A 50 -10.81 -2.48 0.18
C LYS A 50 -11.21 -2.53 -1.30
N LYS A 51 -11.22 -1.37 -1.96
CA LYS A 51 -11.55 -1.26 -3.39
C LYS A 51 -10.58 -2.05 -4.28
N TYR A 52 -9.28 -1.96 -4.03
CA TYR A 52 -8.26 -2.69 -4.78
C TYR A 52 -8.47 -4.22 -4.68
N ARG A 53 -8.72 -4.72 -3.47
CA ARG A 53 -8.98 -6.15 -3.23
C ARG A 53 -10.26 -6.65 -3.90
N GLU A 54 -11.32 -5.86 -3.85
CA GLU A 54 -12.63 -6.24 -4.40
C GLU A 54 -12.69 -6.15 -5.93
N GLU A 55 -11.98 -5.21 -6.55
CA GLU A 55 -12.11 -4.92 -7.99
C GLU A 55 -10.95 -5.44 -8.86
N ILE A 56 -9.75 -5.57 -8.29
CA ILE A 56 -8.52 -5.83 -9.06
C ILE A 56 -7.93 -7.18 -8.71
N GLN A 57 -7.88 -7.56 -7.43
CA GLN A 57 -7.28 -8.84 -7.02
C GLN A 57 -8.16 -10.05 -7.34
N THR A 58 -9.47 -9.88 -7.43
CA THR A 58 -10.44 -10.92 -7.82
C THR A 58 -10.62 -11.09 -9.33
N LYS A 59 -10.03 -10.21 -10.14
CA LYS A 59 -10.12 -10.25 -11.61
C LYS A 59 -8.83 -10.74 -12.29
N GLN A 60 -7.78 -10.99 -11.52
CA GLN A 60 -6.56 -11.66 -11.96
C GLN A 60 -6.62 -13.15 -11.60
#